data_AF-A0A3C1KXI3-F1
#
_entry.id   AF-A0A3C1KXI3-F1
#
_cell.length_a   1.000
_cell.length_b   1.000
_cell.length_c   1.000
_cell.angle_alpha   90.00
_cell.angle_beta   90.00
_cell.angle_gamma   90.00
#
_symmetry.space_group_name_H-M   'P 1'
#
loop_
_entity.id
_entity.type
_entity.pdbx_description
1 polymer ?
#
loop_
_entity_poly.entity_id
_entity_poly.type
_entity_poly.pdbx_seq_one_letter_code
_entity_poly.pdbx_strand_id
1 'polypeptide(L)'
;LSGTFMYRNVFGAKVGGQGYSSFSELTAHELGHQWWGNYVRPLSNGDVSLSESLAEYSSCLYTEIELENRNQLIQDNLSFVYTVGAQDDRPMQATNVYSSPKYVQIIYHKGATVLHMLRHELGDDLMHKGLQVYVANLGRDYAKVKDLRLAMEQASGLDLEWFFEQWWQRKGNIYVEFAGRVETLKDGKYQVKLRVKQLTELAFRFKLPVRITYADGSYEDIDLDVIPDDKDDRIAVLTHTVDKPVRGVRPDRTRKLLRRFIHLTPADVNLDGLVDGADLIETAFRVNRAIVWKNNFFPNRLWDELFDIEPSYRIDADDVDLVVSSAGTTAVPF
;
A
#
# COMPACT_ATOMS: atom_id res chain seq x y z
N LEU A 1 22.68 22.30 -5.02
CA LEU A 1 21.42 23.02 -5.29
C LEU A 1 20.38 22.46 -4.32
N SER A 2 20.02 23.23 -3.29
CA SER A 2 19.21 22.79 -2.15
C SER A 2 17.75 22.50 -2.54
N GLY A 3 17.23 21.33 -2.16
CA GLY A 3 15.89 20.83 -2.52
C GLY A 3 14.70 21.74 -2.18
N THR A 4 14.90 22.77 -1.37
CA THR A 4 13.87 23.76 -1.01
C THR A 4 13.54 24.76 -2.13
N PHE A 5 14.44 24.96 -3.11
CA PHE A 5 14.27 26.04 -4.10
C PHE A 5 13.32 25.68 -5.26
N MET A 6 13.10 24.39 -5.55
CA MET A 6 12.15 23.94 -6.58
C MET A 6 10.71 23.84 -6.06
N TYR A 7 10.53 23.62 -4.76
CA TYR A 7 9.20 23.43 -4.13
C TYR A 7 8.26 24.63 -4.26
N ARG A 8 8.78 25.87 -4.39
CA ARG A 8 7.95 27.08 -4.22
C ARG A 8 7.73 27.91 -5.49
N ASN A 9 8.58 27.77 -6.51
CA ASN A 9 8.59 28.67 -7.67
C ASN A 9 8.03 28.05 -8.97
N VAL A 10 7.89 26.72 -9.04
CA VAL A 10 7.23 26.05 -10.18
C VAL A 10 5.75 25.81 -9.90
N PHE A 11 5.38 25.53 -8.63
CA PHE A 11 4.02 25.14 -8.20
C PHE A 11 3.16 26.29 -7.65
N GLY A 12 3.66 27.53 -7.65
CA GLY A 12 2.96 28.69 -7.07
C GLY A 12 1.76 29.21 -7.87
N ALA A 13 1.41 28.60 -9.01
CA ALA A 13 0.22 28.98 -9.77
C ALA A 13 -0.98 28.12 -9.34
N LYS A 14 -1.76 28.60 -8.38
CA LYS A 14 -3.15 28.15 -8.21
C LYS A 14 -3.92 28.46 -9.49
N VAL A 15 -4.10 27.47 -10.35
CA VAL A 15 -5.08 27.51 -11.43
C VAL A 15 -6.15 26.49 -11.08
N GLY A 16 -7.32 26.98 -10.68
CA GLY A 16 -8.41 26.15 -10.17
C GLY A 16 -9.01 25.19 -11.21
N GLY A 17 -9.49 24.05 -10.74
CA GLY A 17 -10.34 23.12 -11.50
C GLY A 17 -10.05 21.65 -11.18
N GLN A 18 -11.06 20.88 -10.78
CA GLN A 18 -10.96 19.48 -10.34
C GLN A 18 -10.67 18.45 -11.48
N GLY A 19 -9.86 18.81 -12.47
CA GLY A 19 -9.50 17.94 -13.62
C GLY A 19 -8.00 17.71 -13.83
N TYR A 20 -7.14 18.16 -12.92
CA TYR A 20 -5.68 18.21 -13.10
C TYR A 20 -4.89 17.19 -12.27
N SER A 21 -5.52 16.33 -11.47
CA SER A 21 -4.78 15.38 -10.62
C SER A 21 -3.98 14.39 -11.46
N SER A 22 -4.60 13.80 -12.50
CA SER A 22 -3.97 12.83 -13.39
C SER A 22 -2.79 13.38 -14.20
N PHE A 23 -2.92 14.58 -14.77
CA PHE A 23 -1.81 15.23 -15.49
C PHE A 23 -0.65 15.56 -14.54
N SER A 24 -0.97 15.98 -13.32
CA SER A 24 0.04 16.28 -12.31
C SER A 24 0.74 15.02 -11.82
N GLU A 25 0.01 13.91 -11.64
CA GLU A 25 0.55 12.59 -11.31
C GLU A 25 1.47 12.04 -12.41
N LEU A 26 1.05 12.09 -13.67
CA LEU A 26 1.90 11.72 -14.81
C LEU A 26 3.15 12.59 -14.87
N THR A 27 2.98 13.91 -14.71
CA THR A 27 4.11 14.83 -14.73
C THR A 27 5.09 14.53 -13.59
N ALA A 28 4.59 14.21 -12.40
CA ALA A 28 5.42 13.83 -11.27
C ALA A 28 6.15 12.49 -11.52
N HIS A 29 5.50 11.54 -12.19
CA HIS A 29 6.07 10.25 -12.59
C HIS A 29 7.27 10.47 -13.52
N GLU A 30 7.02 11.16 -14.63
CA GLU A 30 8.03 11.44 -15.66
C GLU A 30 9.15 12.34 -15.15
N LEU A 31 8.86 13.24 -14.20
CA LEU A 31 9.89 14.02 -13.53
C LEU A 31 10.73 13.14 -12.59
N GLY A 32 10.11 12.19 -11.89
CA GLY A 32 10.80 11.18 -11.09
C GLY A 32 11.85 10.42 -11.92
N HIS A 33 11.54 10.13 -13.19
CA HIS A 33 12.49 9.49 -14.09
C HIS A 33 13.79 10.25 -14.32
N GLN A 34 13.85 11.57 -14.07
CA GLN A 34 15.12 12.30 -14.12
C GLN A 34 16.17 11.69 -13.18
N TRP A 35 15.76 11.20 -12.02
CA TRP A 35 16.63 10.46 -11.10
C TRP A 35 16.58 8.96 -11.35
N TRP A 36 15.37 8.39 -11.50
CA TRP A 36 15.13 6.95 -11.53
C TRP A 36 14.97 6.45 -12.96
N GLY A 37 16.02 5.85 -13.52
CA GLY A 37 16.02 5.36 -14.90
C GLY A 37 16.88 6.19 -15.84
N ASN A 38 17.01 7.51 -15.63
CA ASN A 38 17.90 8.36 -16.42
C ASN A 38 19.24 8.64 -15.75
N TYR A 39 19.24 9.16 -14.51
CA TYR A 39 20.48 9.39 -13.77
C TYR A 39 21.02 8.04 -13.29
N VAL A 40 20.28 7.36 -12.41
CA VAL A 40 20.58 5.99 -11.98
C VAL A 40 19.85 5.03 -12.89
N ARG A 41 20.58 4.32 -13.75
CA ARG A 41 19.99 3.50 -14.84
C ARG A 41 19.76 2.06 -14.38
N PRO A 42 18.70 1.34 -14.82
CA PRO A 42 18.56 -0.07 -14.51
C PRO A 42 19.61 -0.89 -15.26
N LEU A 43 20.26 -1.85 -14.60
CA LEU A 43 21.27 -2.71 -15.23
C LEU A 43 20.64 -3.75 -16.17
N SER A 44 19.47 -4.29 -15.82
CA SER A 44 18.80 -5.35 -16.57
C SER A 44 17.30 -5.08 -16.67
N ASN A 45 16.61 -5.84 -17.54
CA ASN A 45 15.15 -5.76 -17.64
C ASN A 45 14.45 -6.01 -16.30
N GLY A 46 14.97 -6.91 -15.45
CA GLY A 46 14.39 -7.13 -14.12
C GLY A 46 14.55 -5.92 -13.20
N ASP A 47 15.61 -5.14 -13.39
CA ASP A 47 15.88 -3.92 -12.61
C ASP A 47 15.09 -2.70 -13.10
N VAL A 48 14.49 -2.76 -14.30
CA VAL A 48 13.54 -1.73 -14.80
C VAL A 48 12.37 -1.60 -13.83
N SER A 49 11.92 -2.72 -13.23
CA SER A 49 10.87 -2.69 -12.22
C SER A 49 11.16 -1.66 -11.12
N LEU A 50 12.42 -1.51 -10.70
CA LEU A 50 12.80 -0.55 -9.67
C LEU A 50 12.74 0.90 -10.15
N SER A 51 13.18 1.19 -11.37
CA SER A 51 13.09 2.55 -11.90
C SER A 51 11.64 3.00 -12.04
N GLU A 52 10.76 2.14 -12.59
CA GLU A 52 9.32 2.43 -12.70
C GLU A 52 8.65 2.57 -11.32
N SER A 53 9.01 1.70 -10.37
CA SER A 53 8.49 1.76 -8.99
C SER A 53 8.86 3.06 -8.30
N LEU A 54 10.12 3.52 -8.42
CA LEU A 54 10.59 4.76 -7.79
C LEU A 54 9.98 6.01 -8.45
N ALA A 55 9.79 5.97 -9.78
CA ALA A 55 9.09 7.03 -10.50
C ALA A 55 7.62 7.13 -10.05
N GLU A 56 6.91 6.01 -9.99
CA GLU A 56 5.52 5.96 -9.52
C GLU A 56 5.39 6.35 -8.05
N TYR A 57 6.34 5.92 -7.21
CA TYR A 57 6.39 6.34 -5.82
C TYR A 57 6.63 7.85 -5.68
N SER A 58 7.37 8.47 -6.60
CA SER A 58 7.56 9.93 -6.62
C SER A 58 6.23 10.65 -6.86
N SER A 59 5.37 10.12 -7.73
CA SER A 59 3.99 10.61 -7.90
C SER A 59 3.16 10.47 -6.63
N CYS A 60 3.26 9.33 -5.96
CA CYS A 60 2.58 9.10 -4.68
C CYS A 60 2.96 10.18 -3.65
N LEU A 61 4.27 10.44 -3.49
CA LEU A 61 4.76 11.48 -2.58
C LEU A 61 4.30 12.89 -2.99
N TYR A 62 4.27 13.19 -4.28
CA TYR A 62 3.75 14.46 -4.78
C TYR A 62 2.28 14.65 -4.40
N THR A 63 1.42 13.65 -4.62
CA THR A 63 0.00 13.73 -4.27
C THR A 63 -0.23 13.84 -2.76
N GLU A 64 0.60 13.18 -1.94
CA GLU A 64 0.55 13.25 -0.48
C GLU A 64 0.79 14.69 0.01
N ILE A 65 1.76 15.39 -0.58
CA ILE A 65 2.23 16.70 -0.12
C ILE A 65 1.43 17.85 -0.74
N GLU A 66 1.31 17.89 -2.07
CA GLU A 66 0.81 19.06 -2.79
C GLU A 66 -0.72 19.07 -2.94
N LEU A 67 -1.34 17.89 -2.99
CA LEU A 67 -2.79 17.77 -3.15
C LEU A 67 -3.51 17.54 -1.81
N GLU A 68 -2.77 17.55 -0.70
CA GLU A 68 -3.23 17.13 0.64
C GLU A 68 -3.96 15.77 0.59
N ASN A 69 -3.63 14.96 -0.43
CA ASN A 69 -4.43 13.81 -0.84
C ASN A 69 -3.93 12.55 -0.14
N ARG A 70 -4.17 12.53 1.18
CA ARG A 70 -3.79 11.55 2.22
C ARG A 70 -3.69 10.08 1.77
N ASN A 71 -2.69 9.74 0.97
CA ASN A 71 -2.39 8.42 0.40
C ASN A 71 -3.37 7.90 -0.66
N GLN A 72 -4.19 8.72 -1.31
CA GLN A 72 -5.18 8.20 -2.28
C GLN A 72 -4.54 7.43 -3.43
N LEU A 73 -3.46 7.94 -4.04
CA LEU A 73 -2.80 7.25 -5.15
C LEU A 73 -2.20 5.89 -4.72
N ILE A 74 -1.68 5.80 -3.49
CA ILE A 74 -1.25 4.51 -2.93
C ILE A 74 -2.44 3.55 -2.76
N GLN A 75 -3.62 4.05 -2.38
CA GLN A 75 -4.83 3.23 -2.28
C GLN A 75 -5.33 2.75 -3.65
N ASP A 76 -5.20 3.59 -4.68
CA ASP A 76 -5.55 3.23 -6.05
C ASP A 76 -4.60 2.17 -6.59
N ASN A 77 -3.30 2.31 -6.30
CA ASN A 77 -2.27 1.32 -6.61
C ASN A 77 -2.56 -0.02 -5.92
N LEU A 78 -2.91 0.00 -4.63
CA LEU A 78 -3.33 -1.19 -3.89
C LEU A 78 -4.53 -1.88 -4.56
N SER A 79 -5.56 -1.10 -4.91
CA SER A 79 -6.75 -1.62 -5.58
C SER A 79 -6.38 -2.31 -6.89
N PHE A 80 -5.54 -1.69 -7.72
CA PHE A 80 -5.10 -2.30 -8.98
C PHE A 80 -4.39 -3.65 -8.75
N VAL A 81 -3.46 -3.71 -7.79
CA VAL A 81 -2.67 -4.92 -7.53
C VAL A 81 -3.54 -6.12 -7.14
N TYR A 82 -4.59 -5.90 -6.35
CA TYR A 82 -5.48 -6.98 -5.88
C TYR A 82 -6.54 -7.43 -6.88
N THR A 83 -6.62 -6.79 -8.05
CA THR A 83 -7.77 -6.92 -8.95
C THR A 83 -7.31 -7.34 -10.34
N VAL A 84 -6.66 -6.43 -11.04
CA VAL A 84 -6.04 -6.66 -12.35
C VAL A 84 -4.69 -7.36 -12.16
N GLY A 85 -3.89 -6.88 -11.21
CA GLY A 85 -2.55 -7.40 -10.96
C GLY A 85 -2.53 -8.87 -10.53
N ALA A 86 -3.54 -9.31 -9.77
CA ALA A 86 -3.66 -10.69 -9.31
C ALA A 86 -3.79 -11.71 -10.46
N GLN A 87 -4.14 -11.27 -11.67
CA GLN A 87 -4.27 -12.13 -12.85
C GLN A 87 -2.92 -12.47 -13.50
N ASP A 88 -1.84 -11.74 -13.16
CA ASP A 88 -0.51 -11.93 -13.73
C ASP A 88 0.59 -11.68 -12.68
N ASP A 89 0.46 -12.33 -11.52
CA ASP A 89 1.38 -12.17 -10.38
C ASP A 89 2.71 -12.90 -10.60
N ARG A 90 3.79 -12.13 -10.57
CA ARG A 90 5.18 -12.58 -10.74
C ARG A 90 6.11 -11.82 -9.77
N PRO A 91 7.33 -12.32 -9.53
CA PRO A 91 8.35 -11.52 -8.85
C PRO A 91 8.54 -10.17 -9.54
N MET A 92 8.81 -9.10 -8.79
CA MET A 92 9.07 -7.77 -9.37
C MET A 92 10.32 -7.78 -10.28
N GLN A 93 11.31 -8.60 -9.96
CA GLN A 93 12.55 -8.74 -10.74
C GLN A 93 12.45 -9.71 -11.94
N ALA A 94 11.25 -10.09 -12.38
CA ALA A 94 11.15 -10.97 -13.55
C ALA A 94 11.71 -10.25 -14.79
N THR A 95 12.57 -10.93 -15.56
CA THR A 95 13.28 -10.31 -16.70
C THR A 95 12.41 -10.11 -17.94
N ASN A 96 11.23 -10.72 -17.97
CA ASN A 96 10.26 -10.64 -19.06
C ASN A 96 9.23 -9.52 -18.84
N VAL A 97 9.66 -8.35 -18.36
CA VAL A 97 8.80 -7.18 -18.04
C VAL A 97 7.78 -6.86 -19.14
N TYR A 98 8.22 -6.76 -20.39
CA TYR A 98 7.35 -6.36 -21.51
C TYR A 98 6.53 -7.50 -22.13
N SER A 99 6.51 -8.68 -21.51
CA SER A 99 5.74 -9.82 -22.04
C SER A 99 4.24 -9.71 -21.81
N SER A 100 3.79 -8.78 -20.97
CA SER A 100 2.38 -8.59 -20.63
C SER A 100 2.11 -7.14 -20.21
N PRO A 101 1.13 -6.46 -20.82
CA PRO A 101 0.71 -5.12 -20.37
C PRO A 101 0.24 -5.10 -18.92
N LYS A 102 -0.36 -6.21 -18.43
CA LYS A 102 -0.78 -6.34 -17.03
C LYS A 102 0.42 -6.38 -16.10
N TYR A 103 1.45 -7.14 -16.45
CA TYR A 103 2.67 -7.23 -15.65
C TYR A 103 3.45 -5.91 -15.63
N VAL A 104 3.45 -5.17 -16.75
CA VAL A 104 3.96 -3.80 -16.79
C VAL A 104 3.23 -2.95 -15.75
N GLN A 105 1.90 -2.94 -15.67
CA GLN A 105 1.20 -2.15 -14.65
C GLN A 105 1.50 -2.63 -13.21
N ILE A 106 1.69 -3.93 -12.99
CA ILE A 106 2.07 -4.46 -11.67
C ILE A 106 3.40 -3.84 -11.20
N ILE A 107 4.40 -3.67 -12.07
CA ILE A 107 5.69 -3.11 -11.65
C ILE A 107 5.58 -1.67 -11.15
N TYR A 108 4.65 -0.86 -11.70
CA TYR A 108 4.35 0.48 -11.18
C TYR A 108 3.67 0.38 -9.82
N HIS A 109 2.47 -0.20 -9.80
CA HIS A 109 1.56 -0.09 -8.67
C HIS A 109 2.01 -0.91 -7.46
N LYS A 110 2.43 -2.17 -7.66
CA LYS A 110 2.96 -3.01 -6.58
C LYS A 110 4.28 -2.46 -6.08
N GLY A 111 5.13 -2.02 -7.00
CA GLY A 111 6.42 -1.43 -6.73
C GLY A 111 6.36 -0.19 -5.83
N ALA A 112 5.55 0.79 -6.21
CA ALA A 112 5.34 2.00 -5.42
C ALA A 112 4.74 1.69 -4.04
N THR A 113 3.81 0.73 -3.96
CA THR A 113 3.25 0.28 -2.68
C THR A 113 4.31 -0.39 -1.80
N VAL A 114 5.19 -1.21 -2.37
CA VAL A 114 6.31 -1.84 -1.65
C VAL A 114 7.29 -0.78 -1.14
N LEU A 115 7.60 0.25 -1.93
CA LEU A 115 8.42 1.38 -1.47
C LEU A 115 7.74 2.19 -0.37
N HIS A 116 6.42 2.34 -0.42
CA HIS A 116 5.64 2.95 0.66
C HIS A 116 5.70 2.12 1.95
N MET A 117 5.62 0.79 1.85
CA MET A 117 5.83 -0.11 3.00
C MET A 117 7.26 -0.02 3.54
N LEU A 118 8.27 0.13 2.67
CA LEU A 118 9.66 0.33 3.11
C LEU A 118 9.81 1.65 3.89
N ARG A 119 9.18 2.74 3.42
CA ARG A 119 9.11 4.01 4.18
C ARG A 119 8.42 3.80 5.52
N HIS A 120 7.35 3.01 5.59
CA HIS A 120 6.69 2.68 6.86
C HIS A 120 7.62 1.89 7.81
N GLU A 121 8.41 0.96 7.27
CA GLU A 121 9.35 0.16 8.04
C GLU A 121 10.48 1.02 8.65
N LEU A 122 11.04 1.93 7.84
CA LEU A 122 12.22 2.74 8.18
C LEU A 122 11.90 4.08 8.84
N GLY A 123 10.73 4.65 8.54
CA GLY A 123 10.43 6.06 8.79
C GLY A 123 11.02 7.01 7.73
N ASP A 124 10.48 8.22 7.69
CA ASP A 124 10.72 9.22 6.64
C ASP A 124 12.20 9.63 6.53
N ASP A 125 12.85 9.89 7.67
CA ASP A 125 14.24 10.36 7.71
C ASP A 125 15.21 9.32 7.15
N LEU A 126 15.04 8.06 7.54
CA LEU A 126 15.90 6.96 7.09
C LEU A 126 15.62 6.60 5.63
N MET A 127 14.36 6.61 5.20
CA MET A 127 14.00 6.44 3.80
C MET A 127 14.64 7.51 2.92
N HIS A 128 14.53 8.79 3.31
CA HIS A 128 15.11 9.89 2.56
C HIS A 128 16.64 9.81 2.50
N LYS A 129 17.28 9.54 3.64
CA LYS A 129 18.73 9.34 3.71
C LYS A 129 19.18 8.16 2.84
N GLY A 130 18.45 7.05 2.83
CA GLY A 130 18.73 5.88 2.00
C GLY A 130 18.68 6.20 0.50
N LEU A 131 17.69 6.97 0.04
CA LEU A 131 17.62 7.43 -1.34
C LEU A 131 18.80 8.37 -1.71
N GLN A 132 19.21 9.25 -0.80
CA GLN A 132 20.40 10.09 -1.02
C GLN A 132 21.67 9.26 -1.16
N VAL A 133 21.85 8.25 -0.29
CA VAL A 133 22.97 7.31 -0.37
C VAL A 133 22.95 6.52 -1.68
N TYR A 134 21.77 6.05 -2.11
CA TYR A 134 21.59 5.33 -3.36
C TYR A 134 22.05 6.16 -4.58
N VAL A 135 21.59 7.42 -4.65
CA VAL A 135 21.99 8.36 -5.72
C VAL A 135 23.48 8.73 -5.62
N ALA A 136 24.02 8.90 -4.41
CA ALA A 136 25.42 9.24 -4.22
C ALA A 136 26.37 8.10 -4.61
N ASN A 137 25.99 6.86 -4.31
CA ASN A 137 26.79 5.67 -4.60
C ASN A 137 26.78 5.30 -6.10
N LEU A 138 25.64 5.45 -6.78
CA LEU A 138 25.48 4.99 -8.16
C LEU A 138 25.53 6.11 -9.18
N GLY A 139 24.89 7.25 -8.91
CA GLY A 139 24.88 8.39 -9.81
C GLY A 139 24.54 7.99 -11.26
N ARG A 140 25.46 8.29 -12.20
CA ARG A 140 25.34 7.96 -13.64
C ARG A 140 25.61 6.49 -14.00
N ASP A 141 25.70 5.59 -13.03
CA ASP A 141 25.95 4.17 -13.24
C ASP A 141 24.66 3.34 -13.33
N TYR A 142 24.83 2.03 -13.49
CA TYR A 142 23.76 1.05 -13.57
C TYR A 142 23.49 0.39 -12.21
N ALA A 143 22.23 0.38 -11.81
CA ALA A 143 21.76 -0.17 -10.56
C ALA A 143 21.07 -1.52 -10.73
N LYS A 144 21.28 -2.38 -9.74
CA LYS A 144 20.43 -3.52 -9.44
C LYS A 144 19.53 -3.19 -8.25
N VAL A 145 18.44 -3.93 -8.08
CA VAL A 145 17.59 -3.79 -6.88
C VAL A 145 18.36 -3.95 -5.57
N LYS A 146 19.36 -4.83 -5.54
CA LYS A 146 20.23 -5.00 -4.37
C LYS A 146 20.97 -3.72 -3.97
N ASP A 147 21.24 -2.82 -4.92
CA ASP A 147 22.01 -1.60 -4.63
C ASP A 147 21.14 -0.58 -3.88
N LEU A 148 19.82 -0.56 -4.15
CA LEU A 148 18.87 0.18 -3.30
C LEU A 148 18.82 -0.41 -1.90
N ARG A 149 18.75 -1.74 -1.78
CA ARG A 149 18.80 -2.41 -0.47
C ARG A 149 20.03 -1.98 0.31
N LEU A 150 21.23 -2.12 -0.26
CA LEU A 150 22.49 -1.77 0.42
C LEU A 150 22.53 -0.30 0.83
N ALA A 151 21.98 0.61 0.03
CA ALA A 151 21.89 2.02 0.38
C ALA A 151 20.95 2.28 1.58
N MET A 152 19.81 1.58 1.64
CA MET A 152 18.86 1.66 2.74
C MET A 152 19.44 1.06 4.03
N GLU A 153 20.16 -0.06 3.94
CA GLU A 153 20.88 -0.67 5.07
C GLU A 153 22.00 0.24 5.56
N GLN A 154 22.77 0.87 4.66
CA GLN A 154 23.81 1.84 5.02
C GLN A 154 23.22 3.06 5.75
N ALA A 155 22.03 3.51 5.35
CA ALA A 155 21.38 4.67 5.98
C ALA A 155 20.80 4.35 7.36
N SER A 156 20.19 3.17 7.51
CA SER A 156 19.40 2.75 8.68
C SER A 156 20.17 1.91 9.70
N GLY A 157 21.21 1.18 9.28
CA GLY A 157 21.89 0.17 10.08
C GLY A 157 21.08 -1.12 10.29
N LEU A 158 19.94 -1.29 9.62
CA LEU A 158 19.10 -2.47 9.70
C LEU A 158 19.46 -3.47 8.60
N ASP A 159 19.20 -4.76 8.84
CA ASP A 159 19.21 -5.80 7.80
C ASP A 159 17.87 -5.81 7.07
N LEU A 160 17.91 -5.59 5.75
CA LEU A 160 16.74 -5.50 4.89
C LEU A 160 16.72 -6.61 3.83
N GLU A 161 17.62 -7.61 3.90
CA GLU A 161 17.62 -8.74 2.95
C GLU A 161 16.25 -9.42 2.91
N TRP A 162 15.68 -9.71 4.09
CA TRP A 162 14.35 -10.31 4.22
C TRP A 162 13.26 -9.50 3.49
N PHE A 163 13.32 -8.16 3.54
CA PHE A 163 12.32 -7.29 2.94
C PHE A 163 12.41 -7.37 1.42
N PHE A 164 13.63 -7.27 0.88
CA PHE A 164 13.82 -7.29 -0.57
C PHE A 164 13.65 -8.69 -1.18
N GLU A 165 14.06 -9.74 -0.49
CA GLU A 165 13.75 -11.12 -0.89
C GLU A 165 12.23 -11.32 -0.99
N GLN A 166 11.50 -10.93 0.05
CA GLN A 166 10.05 -11.08 0.11
C GLN A 166 9.30 -10.26 -0.94
N TRP A 167 9.64 -8.99 -1.11
CA TRP A 167 8.82 -8.10 -1.92
C TRP A 167 9.26 -7.97 -3.37
N TRP A 168 10.52 -8.26 -3.68
CA TRP A 168 11.05 -8.11 -5.04
C TRP A 168 11.31 -9.44 -5.74
N GLN A 169 11.68 -10.48 -5.00
CA GLN A 169 12.09 -11.77 -5.58
C GLN A 169 10.99 -12.84 -5.51
N ARG A 170 10.02 -12.69 -4.59
CA ARG A 170 8.86 -13.58 -4.50
C ARG A 170 7.63 -12.98 -5.20
N LYS A 171 6.79 -13.87 -5.73
CA LYS A 171 5.41 -13.52 -6.13
C LYS A 171 4.48 -13.55 -4.90
N GLY A 172 3.28 -13.03 -5.07
CA GLY A 172 2.23 -13.04 -4.06
C GLY A 172 2.06 -11.69 -3.38
N ASN A 173 0.90 -11.53 -2.74
CA ASN A 173 0.51 -10.37 -1.97
C ASN A 173 -0.04 -10.85 -0.61
N ILE A 174 -0.14 -9.98 0.41
CA ILE A 174 -0.69 -10.40 1.70
C ILE A 174 -2.19 -10.61 1.57
N TYR A 175 -2.67 -11.78 1.98
CA TYR A 175 -4.07 -12.06 2.23
C TYR A 175 -4.21 -12.51 3.67
N VAL A 176 -4.99 -11.79 4.48
CA VAL A 176 -5.09 -12.05 5.92
C VAL A 176 -6.52 -12.11 6.41
N GLU A 177 -6.74 -12.98 7.39
CA GLU A 177 -7.85 -12.91 8.32
C GLU A 177 -7.33 -12.27 9.61
N PHE A 178 -8.06 -11.28 10.11
CA PHE A 178 -7.82 -10.71 11.43
C PHE A 178 -8.89 -11.18 12.43
N ALA A 179 -8.49 -11.34 13.68
CA ALA A 179 -9.43 -11.48 14.79
C ALA A 179 -8.87 -10.76 16.01
N GLY A 180 -9.67 -9.92 16.64
CA GLY A 180 -9.27 -9.15 17.80
C GLY A 180 -10.13 -9.47 19.02
N ARG A 181 -9.54 -9.48 20.21
CA ARG A 181 -10.26 -9.44 21.49
C ARG A 181 -9.52 -8.59 22.50
N VAL A 182 -10.28 -8.04 23.45
CA VAL A 182 -9.74 -7.29 24.58
C VAL A 182 -10.08 -8.08 25.85
N GLU A 183 -9.07 -8.32 26.68
CA GLU A 183 -9.22 -8.97 27.97
C GLU A 183 -8.90 -7.99 29.10
N THR A 184 -9.74 -7.91 30.12
CA THR A 184 -9.43 -7.16 31.34
C THR A 184 -8.48 -7.98 32.21
N LEU A 185 -7.35 -7.39 32.59
CA LEU A 185 -6.34 -7.99 33.45
C LEU A 185 -6.65 -7.74 34.93
N LYS A 186 -6.07 -8.55 35.82
CA LYS A 186 -6.32 -8.50 37.28
C LYS A 186 -5.89 -7.19 37.94
N ASP A 187 -4.95 -6.47 37.33
CA ASP A 187 -4.43 -5.19 37.80
C ASP A 187 -5.24 -3.98 37.28
N GLY A 188 -6.36 -4.22 36.60
CA GLY A 188 -7.21 -3.17 36.02
C GLY A 188 -6.76 -2.68 34.65
N LYS A 189 -5.70 -3.26 34.08
CA LYS A 189 -5.26 -2.99 32.70
C LYS A 189 -6.07 -3.80 31.68
N TYR A 190 -5.89 -3.47 30.41
CA TYR A 190 -6.53 -4.17 29.29
C TYR A 190 -5.47 -4.75 28.36
N GLN A 191 -5.65 -6.00 27.95
CA GLN A 191 -4.80 -6.66 26.97
C GLN A 191 -5.54 -6.81 25.66
N VAL A 192 -5.06 -6.11 24.63
CA VAL A 192 -5.48 -6.29 23.25
C VAL A 192 -4.74 -7.51 22.70
N LYS A 193 -5.49 -8.51 22.23
CA LYS A 193 -4.96 -9.68 21.52
C LYS A 193 -5.44 -9.65 20.08
N LEU A 194 -4.52 -9.65 19.13
CA LEU A 194 -4.80 -9.74 17.71
C LEU A 194 -4.26 -11.07 17.19
N ARG A 195 -5.10 -11.82 16.50
CA ARG A 195 -4.72 -12.99 15.72
C ARG A 195 -4.72 -12.60 14.25
N VAL A 196 -3.60 -12.84 13.60
CA VAL A 196 -3.37 -12.61 12.17
C VAL A 196 -3.17 -13.97 11.55
N LYS A 197 -4.01 -14.36 10.59
CA LYS A 197 -3.83 -15.60 9.83
C LYS A 197 -3.64 -15.26 8.37
N GLN A 198 -2.48 -15.60 7.83
CA GLN A 198 -2.13 -15.43 6.44
C GLN A 198 -2.70 -16.59 5.62
N LEU A 199 -3.37 -16.26 4.53
CA LEU A 199 -4.00 -17.21 3.61
C LEU A 199 -3.14 -17.45 2.36
N THR A 200 -1.86 -17.13 2.46
CA THR A 200 -0.86 -17.30 1.41
C THR A 200 -0.10 -18.60 1.62
N GLU A 201 0.47 -19.14 0.53
CA GLU A 201 1.30 -20.33 0.56
C GLU A 201 2.58 -20.11 1.39
N LEU A 202 3.25 -18.99 1.12
CA LEU A 202 4.39 -18.52 1.90
C LEU A 202 3.95 -17.32 2.75
N ALA A 203 4.30 -17.36 4.02
CA ALA A 203 3.99 -16.27 4.93
C ALA A 203 4.85 -15.03 4.63
N PHE A 204 4.28 -13.87 4.96
CA PHE A 204 4.91 -12.56 4.83
C PHE A 204 5.23 -12.01 6.21
N ARG A 205 6.43 -11.45 6.36
CA ARG A 205 6.78 -10.58 7.48
C ARG A 205 6.37 -9.15 7.16
N PHE A 206 5.72 -8.47 8.09
CA PHE A 206 5.36 -7.06 7.94
C PHE A 206 5.07 -6.39 9.28
N LYS A 207 5.25 -5.08 9.33
CA LYS A 207 4.86 -4.23 10.46
C LYS A 207 3.39 -3.86 10.30
N LEU A 208 2.53 -4.30 11.21
CA LEU A 208 1.09 -4.04 11.18
C LEU A 208 0.78 -2.75 11.95
N PRO A 209 0.40 -1.65 11.27
CA PRO A 209 -0.11 -0.47 11.95
C PRO A 209 -1.50 -0.79 12.53
N VAL A 210 -1.74 -0.40 13.77
CA VAL A 210 -2.99 -0.65 14.50
C VAL A 210 -3.39 0.61 15.26
N ARG A 211 -4.62 1.06 15.05
CA ARG A 211 -5.23 2.09 15.90
C ARG A 211 -6.01 1.44 17.03
N ILE A 212 -5.71 1.79 18.26
CA ILE A 212 -6.50 1.45 19.44
C ILE A 212 -7.29 2.71 19.86
N THR A 213 -8.62 2.62 19.80
CA THR A 213 -9.52 3.68 20.26
C THR A 213 -10.06 3.32 21.63
N TYR A 214 -10.02 4.26 22.57
CA TYR A 214 -10.47 4.07 23.94
C TYR A 214 -11.91 4.53 24.15
N ALA A 215 -12.49 4.14 25.29
CA ALA A 215 -13.86 4.50 25.67
C ALA A 215 -14.08 6.02 25.80
N ASP A 216 -13.04 6.77 26.18
CA ASP A 216 -13.06 8.24 26.28
C ASP A 216 -12.95 8.96 24.91
N GLY A 217 -12.85 8.19 23.81
CA GLY A 217 -12.69 8.71 22.45
C GLY A 217 -11.26 9.07 22.06
N SER A 218 -10.30 9.04 22.99
CA SER A 218 -8.88 9.15 22.65
C SER A 218 -8.39 7.89 21.93
N TYR A 219 -7.23 7.97 21.27
CA TYR A 219 -6.64 6.84 20.55
C TYR A 219 -5.12 6.85 20.63
N GLU A 220 -4.52 5.69 20.40
CA GLU A 220 -3.10 5.53 20.09
C GLU A 220 -2.94 4.73 18.79
N ASP A 221 -1.89 5.04 18.03
CA ASP A 221 -1.45 4.26 16.89
C ASP A 221 -0.18 3.53 17.28
N ILE A 222 -0.19 2.20 17.10
CA ILE A 222 0.94 1.33 17.40
C ILE A 222 1.30 0.52 16.16
N ASP A 223 2.54 0.06 16.10
CA ASP A 223 3.01 -0.86 15.09
C ASP A 223 3.34 -2.20 15.75
N LEU A 224 2.83 -3.29 15.18
CA LEU A 224 3.05 -4.64 15.69
C LEU A 224 3.73 -5.51 14.63
N ASP A 225 4.89 -6.08 14.94
CA ASP A 225 5.60 -6.95 14.01
C ASP A 225 4.86 -8.29 13.84
N VAL A 226 4.36 -8.53 12.63
CA VAL A 226 3.86 -9.83 12.19
C VAL A 226 5.05 -10.60 11.64
N ILE A 227 5.54 -11.53 12.45
CA ILE A 227 6.62 -12.45 12.07
C ILE A 227 6.04 -13.88 12.10
N PRO A 228 6.06 -14.60 10.96
CA PRO A 228 5.78 -16.03 10.90
C PRO A 228 6.53 -16.83 11.98
N ASP A 229 5.85 -17.70 12.73
CA ASP A 229 6.44 -18.60 13.75
C ASP A 229 6.60 -20.02 13.19
N ASP A 230 7.71 -20.70 13.51
CA ASP A 230 8.15 -22.01 12.99
C ASP A 230 7.14 -23.16 13.17
N LYS A 231 6.09 -22.98 13.99
CA LYS A 231 5.08 -24.02 14.31
C LYS A 231 3.84 -23.97 13.40
N ASP A 232 3.51 -22.79 12.89
CA ASP A 232 2.53 -22.55 11.81
C ASP A 232 2.81 -21.14 11.28
N ASP A 233 3.72 -21.04 10.31
CA ASP A 233 4.27 -19.79 9.75
C ASP A 233 3.20 -18.77 9.33
N ARG A 234 1.94 -19.19 9.22
CA ARG A 234 0.83 -18.37 8.77
C ARG A 234 0.05 -17.72 9.89
N ILE A 235 0.21 -18.10 11.16
CA ILE A 235 -0.55 -17.51 12.27
C ILE A 235 0.39 -16.73 13.19
N ALA A 236 0.12 -15.43 13.33
CA ALA A 236 0.73 -14.60 14.37
C ALA A 236 -0.31 -14.23 15.43
N VAL A 237 0.07 -14.33 16.70
CA VAL A 237 -0.73 -13.83 17.83
C VAL A 237 0.05 -12.68 18.46
N LEU A 238 -0.49 -11.48 18.33
CA LEU A 238 0.08 -10.23 18.79
C LEU A 238 -0.65 -9.79 20.06
N THR A 239 0.09 -9.26 21.02
CA THR A 239 -0.49 -8.73 22.26
C THR A 239 0.05 -7.35 22.58
N HIS A 240 -0.83 -6.45 23.01
CA HIS A 240 -0.46 -5.12 23.48
C HIS A 240 -1.27 -4.79 24.75
N THR A 241 -0.60 -4.27 25.78
CA THR A 241 -1.25 -3.93 27.06
C THR A 241 -1.39 -2.43 27.20
N VAL A 242 -2.60 -2.01 27.55
CA VAL A 242 -2.98 -0.60 27.69
C VAL A 242 -3.63 -0.34 29.04
N ASP A 243 -3.52 0.88 29.54
CA ASP A 243 -4.06 1.27 30.85
C ASP A 243 -5.50 1.82 30.78
N LYS A 244 -6.04 2.00 29.57
CA LYS A 244 -7.37 2.57 29.33
C LYS A 244 -8.36 1.55 28.77
N PRO A 245 -9.67 1.65 29.11
CA PRO A 245 -10.69 0.80 28.51
C PRO A 245 -10.73 0.96 26.99
N VAL A 246 -10.61 -0.14 26.27
CA VAL A 246 -10.59 -0.16 24.79
C VAL A 246 -12.01 -0.22 24.24
N ARG A 247 -12.32 0.68 23.30
CA ARG A 247 -13.57 0.73 22.53
C ARG A 247 -13.45 0.04 21.18
N GLY A 248 -12.30 0.15 20.51
CA GLY A 248 -12.11 -0.41 19.19
C GLY A 248 -10.65 -0.59 18.82
N VAL A 249 -10.40 -1.52 17.90
CA VAL A 249 -9.06 -1.81 17.37
C VAL A 249 -9.18 -1.90 15.86
N ARG A 250 -8.42 -1.09 15.12
CA ARG A 250 -8.47 -1.03 13.66
C ARG A 250 -7.09 -1.29 13.06
N PRO A 251 -6.88 -2.45 12.42
CA PRO A 251 -5.64 -2.73 11.71
C PRO A 251 -5.59 -1.94 10.40
N ASP A 252 -4.43 -1.36 10.11
CA ASP A 252 -4.05 -0.72 8.86
C ASP A 252 -5.10 0.23 8.27
N ARG A 253 -5.62 1.10 9.15
CA ARG A 253 -6.65 2.10 8.81
C ARG A 253 -6.20 3.05 7.70
N THR A 254 -4.91 3.37 7.63
CA THR A 254 -4.36 4.30 6.63
C THR A 254 -3.88 3.59 5.36
N ARG A 255 -4.09 2.28 5.25
CA ARG A 255 -3.71 1.43 4.11
C ARG A 255 -2.25 1.59 3.70
N LYS A 256 -1.36 1.49 4.68
CA LYS A 256 0.09 1.52 4.44
C LYS A 256 0.59 0.20 3.86
N LEU A 257 -0.15 -0.89 4.05
CA LEU A 257 0.28 -2.23 3.68
C LEU A 257 -0.32 -2.70 2.35
N LEU A 258 0.50 -3.43 1.59
CA LEU A 258 0.05 -4.30 0.51
C LEU A 258 -0.66 -5.52 1.09
N ARG A 259 -1.89 -5.32 1.54
CA ARG A 259 -2.73 -6.36 2.15
C ARG A 259 -4.14 -6.40 1.58
N ARG A 260 -4.80 -7.55 1.73
CA ARG A 260 -6.24 -7.74 1.56
C ARG A 260 -6.81 -8.51 2.74
N PHE A 261 -7.94 -8.02 3.28
CA PHE A 261 -8.72 -8.75 4.28
C PHE A 261 -9.69 -9.66 3.55
N ILE A 262 -9.76 -10.93 3.99
CA ILE A 262 -10.65 -11.92 3.36
C ILE A 262 -12.03 -11.94 4.02
N HIS A 263 -12.13 -11.46 5.25
CA HIS A 263 -13.39 -11.26 5.95
C HIS A 263 -13.43 -9.85 6.55
N LEU A 264 -14.57 -9.17 6.42
CA LEU A 264 -14.90 -8.05 7.30
C LEU A 264 -15.00 -8.62 8.71
N THR A 265 -14.07 -8.24 9.55
CA THR A 265 -14.11 -8.64 10.95
C THR A 265 -15.09 -7.70 11.68
N PRO A 266 -15.77 -8.15 12.75
CA PRO A 266 -16.57 -7.24 13.56
C PRO A 266 -15.80 -6.05 14.14
N ALA A 267 -14.45 -6.06 14.09
CA ALA A 267 -13.59 -4.95 14.46
C ALA A 267 -13.34 -3.95 13.29
N ASP A 268 -13.55 -4.37 12.04
CA ASP A 268 -13.52 -3.50 10.85
C ASP A 268 -14.80 -2.66 10.74
N VAL A 269 -15.91 -3.19 11.24
CA VAL A 269 -17.14 -2.42 11.44
C VAL A 269 -16.96 -1.60 12.72
N ASN A 270 -16.97 -0.28 12.59
CA ASN A 270 -17.12 0.60 13.75
C ASN A 270 -18.27 0.05 14.65
N LEU A 271 -18.15 0.09 15.98
CA LEU A 271 -19.32 -0.15 16.84
C LEU A 271 -20.46 0.86 16.57
N ASP A 272 -20.18 1.91 15.77
CA ASP A 272 -21.15 2.84 15.20
C ASP A 272 -21.45 2.62 13.69
N GLY A 273 -21.13 1.48 13.09
CA GLY A 273 -21.62 1.05 11.76
C GLY A 273 -21.01 1.67 10.49
N LEU A 274 -19.97 2.50 10.58
CA LEU A 274 -19.31 3.10 9.41
C LEU A 274 -18.29 2.13 8.77
N VAL A 275 -18.57 1.75 7.53
CA VAL A 275 -17.72 0.95 6.63
C VAL A 275 -16.69 1.88 5.95
N ASP A 276 -15.40 1.50 5.90
CA ASP A 276 -14.36 2.30 5.24
C ASP A 276 -14.47 2.15 3.71
N GLY A 277 -14.09 3.17 2.92
CA GLY A 277 -14.17 3.12 1.46
C GLY A 277 -13.38 1.99 0.76
N ALA A 278 -12.49 1.30 1.49
CA ALA A 278 -11.78 0.11 1.01
C ALA A 278 -12.71 -1.11 1.03
N ASP A 279 -13.52 -1.20 2.06
CA ASP A 279 -14.52 -2.25 2.23
C ASP A 279 -15.60 -2.09 1.16
N LEU A 280 -15.82 -0.88 0.63
CA LEU A 280 -16.67 -0.64 -0.55
C LEU A 280 -16.06 -1.22 -1.83
N ILE A 281 -14.76 -1.02 -2.07
CA ILE A 281 -14.01 -1.68 -3.16
C ILE A 281 -14.10 -3.19 -3.01
N GLU A 282 -13.88 -3.72 -1.81
CA GLU A 282 -14.02 -5.15 -1.52
C GLU A 282 -15.46 -5.65 -1.76
N THR A 283 -16.47 -4.87 -1.36
CA THR A 283 -17.87 -5.24 -1.56
C THR A 283 -18.22 -5.25 -3.04
N ALA A 284 -17.74 -4.29 -3.82
CA ALA A 284 -17.86 -4.29 -5.28
C ALA A 284 -17.26 -5.57 -5.88
N PHE A 285 -16.06 -5.99 -5.44
CA PHE A 285 -15.47 -7.26 -5.88
C PHE A 285 -16.28 -8.48 -5.45
N ARG A 286 -16.86 -8.50 -4.24
CA ARG A 286 -17.74 -9.60 -3.78
C ARG A 286 -19.01 -9.72 -4.62
N VAL A 287 -19.56 -8.60 -5.09
CA VAL A 287 -20.73 -8.59 -5.98
C VAL A 287 -20.35 -8.66 -7.47
N ASN A 288 -19.07 -8.92 -7.77
CA ASN A 288 -18.50 -9.00 -9.12
C ASN A 288 -18.76 -7.74 -9.96
N ARG A 289 -18.59 -6.56 -9.35
CA ARG A 289 -18.69 -5.24 -9.98
C ARG A 289 -17.37 -4.48 -9.84
N ALA A 290 -16.99 -3.74 -10.87
CA ALA A 290 -15.84 -2.85 -10.89
C ALA A 290 -16.19 -1.46 -10.33
N ILE A 291 -15.35 -0.94 -9.43
CA ILE A 291 -15.42 0.47 -9.05
C ILE A 291 -14.66 1.27 -10.09
N VAL A 292 -15.34 2.22 -10.72
CA VAL A 292 -14.71 3.17 -11.63
C VAL A 292 -14.61 4.50 -10.91
N TRP A 293 -13.39 4.84 -10.49
CA TRP A 293 -13.10 6.17 -9.96
C TRP A 293 -13.23 7.21 -11.08
N LYS A 294 -13.90 8.33 -10.79
CA LYS A 294 -14.06 9.46 -11.72
C LYS A 294 -12.73 10.14 -12.10
N ASN A 295 -11.60 9.78 -11.48
CA ASN A 295 -10.29 10.41 -11.67
C ASN A 295 -9.23 9.48 -12.30
N ASN A 296 -9.59 8.62 -13.25
CA ASN A 296 -8.58 7.79 -13.89
C ASN A 296 -7.71 8.55 -14.90
N PHE A 297 -6.42 8.23 -14.86
CA PHE A 297 -5.26 8.77 -15.56
C PHE A 297 -5.34 8.77 -17.11
N PHE A 298 -6.28 8.04 -17.71
CA PHE A 298 -6.56 8.03 -19.14
C PHE A 298 -8.06 8.16 -19.38
N PRO A 299 -8.51 8.71 -20.53
CA PRO A 299 -9.92 8.70 -20.89
C PRO A 299 -10.46 7.27 -20.78
N ASN A 300 -11.60 7.10 -20.08
CA ASN A 300 -12.22 5.81 -19.71
C ASN A 300 -12.19 4.72 -20.79
N ARG A 301 -12.28 5.14 -22.06
CA ARG A 301 -12.22 4.27 -23.24
C ARG A 301 -10.93 3.45 -23.39
N LEU A 302 -9.78 4.00 -23.02
CA LEU A 302 -8.49 3.29 -23.15
C LEU A 302 -8.37 2.16 -22.11
N TRP A 303 -8.89 2.38 -20.90
CA TRP A 303 -8.92 1.38 -19.83
C TRP A 303 -9.87 0.24 -20.15
N ASP A 304 -11.07 0.55 -20.66
CA ASP A 304 -12.05 -0.46 -21.08
C ASP A 304 -11.47 -1.38 -22.17
N GLU A 305 -10.76 -0.83 -23.16
CA GLU A 305 -10.15 -1.58 -24.26
C GLU A 305 -8.89 -2.37 -23.84
N LEU A 306 -8.13 -1.88 -22.85
CA LEU A 306 -6.92 -2.55 -22.33
C LEU A 306 -7.22 -3.71 -21.36
N PHE A 307 -8.35 -3.65 -20.65
CA PHE A 307 -8.66 -4.58 -19.55
C PHE A 307 -10.01 -5.31 -19.64
N ASP A 308 -10.80 -5.06 -20.69
CA ASP A 308 -12.04 -5.78 -21.01
C ASP A 308 -13.11 -5.71 -19.89
N ILE A 309 -13.40 -4.50 -19.40
CA ILE A 309 -14.35 -4.26 -18.30
C ILE A 309 -15.74 -3.87 -18.85
N GLU A 310 -16.79 -4.69 -18.65
CA GLU A 310 -18.14 -4.33 -19.15
C GLU A 310 -18.77 -3.13 -18.40
N PRO A 311 -19.49 -2.22 -19.08
CA PRO A 311 -20.10 -1.04 -18.46
C PRO A 311 -21.16 -1.31 -17.38
N SER A 312 -21.82 -2.46 -17.42
CA SER A 312 -22.84 -2.91 -16.45
C SER A 312 -22.24 -3.23 -15.07
N TYR A 313 -20.92 -3.44 -14.99
CA TYR A 313 -20.22 -3.71 -13.75
C TYR A 313 -19.79 -2.45 -13.01
N ARG A 314 -20.13 -1.24 -13.48
CA ARG A 314 -19.72 0.02 -12.85
C ARG A 314 -20.50 0.33 -11.57
N ILE A 315 -19.80 0.91 -10.59
CA ILE A 315 -20.39 1.57 -9.42
C ILE A 315 -19.77 2.96 -9.33
N ASP A 316 -20.59 4.02 -9.36
CA ASP A 316 -20.13 5.40 -9.15
C ASP A 316 -19.82 5.62 -7.65
N ALA A 317 -18.88 6.49 -7.33
CA ALA A 317 -18.55 6.85 -5.94
C ALA A 317 -19.77 7.48 -5.22
N ASP A 318 -20.74 7.99 -5.98
CA ASP A 318 -21.99 8.55 -5.48
C ASP A 318 -23.10 7.49 -5.23
N ASP A 319 -22.92 6.24 -5.70
CA ASP A 319 -23.93 5.14 -5.65
C ASP A 319 -23.74 4.17 -4.47
N VAL A 320 -22.89 4.53 -3.51
CA VAL A 320 -22.40 3.71 -2.40
C VAL A 320 -23.51 3.11 -1.51
N ASP A 321 -24.65 3.78 -1.38
CA ASP A 321 -25.76 3.35 -0.52
C ASP A 321 -26.45 2.05 -1.01
N LEU A 322 -26.37 1.72 -2.31
CA LEU A 322 -26.95 0.50 -2.90
C LEU A 322 -26.15 -0.78 -2.58
N VAL A 323 -24.86 -0.63 -2.31
CA VAL A 323 -23.94 -1.74 -2.08
C VAL A 323 -24.09 -2.30 -0.66
N VAL A 324 -24.27 -1.41 0.32
CA VAL A 324 -24.41 -1.75 1.74
C VAL A 324 -25.67 -2.58 2.02
N SER A 325 -26.78 -2.33 1.31
CA SER A 325 -28.04 -3.09 1.51
C SER A 325 -28.02 -4.52 0.97
N SER A 326 -27.07 -4.85 0.08
CA SER A 326 -26.99 -6.17 -0.58
C SER A 326 -25.96 -7.13 0.04
N ALA A 327 -25.09 -6.62 0.92
CA ALA A 327 -23.93 -7.35 1.45
C ALA A 327 -24.22 -8.32 2.62
N GLY A 328 -25.50 -8.53 2.99
CA GLY A 328 -25.98 -9.63 3.83
C GLY A 328 -24.99 -10.15 4.89
N THR A 329 -24.70 -9.35 5.91
CA THR A 329 -23.77 -9.73 6.98
C THR A 329 -24.34 -10.86 7.84
N THR A 330 -23.96 -12.10 7.56
CA THR A 330 -24.04 -13.20 8.54
C THR A 330 -22.78 -13.20 9.39
N ALA A 331 -22.96 -12.99 10.70
CA ALA A 331 -21.88 -13.08 11.68
C ALA A 331 -21.28 -14.49 11.70
N VAL A 332 -19.95 -14.59 11.67
CA VAL A 332 -19.23 -15.84 11.92
C VAL A 332 -19.18 -16.06 13.43
N PRO A 333 -19.68 -17.18 13.98
CA PRO A 333 -19.52 -17.50 15.39
C PRO A 333 -18.07 -17.92 15.70
N PHE A 334 -17.62 -17.55 16.90
CA PHE A 334 -16.28 -17.78 17.47
C PHE A 334 -15.80 -19.24 17.47
#